data_AF-C0B8L7-F1
#
_entry.id   AF-C0B8L7-F1
#
_cell.length_a   1.000
_cell.length_b   1.000
_cell.length_c   1.000
_cell.angle_alpha   90.00
_cell.angle_beta   90.00
_cell.angle_gamma   90.00
#
_symmetry.space_group_name_H-M   'P 1'
#
loop_
_entity.id
_entity.type
_entity.pdbx_description
1 polymer ?
#
loop_
_entity_poly.entity_id
_entity_poly.type
_entity_poly.pdbx_seq_one_letter_code
_entity_poly.pdbx_strand_id
1 'polypeptide(L)'
;MKKRRVLHQACAFSVAVMLVGVNAVPVVAADNNSSATTVATDEKAFNITVTFNYWDYAVGADGQHFLTKEMTSSDTITPPTLTVEEGYELKGWTINDKFFDATAQMSYEDIVRAAGTSEFVAIQAVIKPVEIKKTAHVAFNVDPEKGKFTDPAGAKVVTYDLDETDGDAHPIPKVEAKEGYEFTGWHVSGANEADWLPESETFYVSGLAFYEKDKNDGYVTFEATFKEKEAAVEKKDAELRVHYVDVNSDNYIKDNIQTIKKNGKVGESAEFTAKDLTIPKGYELADDKWSTSVEYGKDADVNVNVKAKEEPAEEKTVEVYFNIIDSEKGSFPDYAPSTVVSFKGIAADTDQQFEIPAVKANDGYKFTGWKVEGAETQNWDADAKTFGVTGLAHFPEGSNVGYVTITPEFEKVEETPAVAVANATVVIDSNEGSFEGYEGTTELHNENLQDSKYNLGFLPTVVANEGYTFKGWKVTNKAGEEIYNLDANATSIAFPYGVADDYTVTAVLEKNETPVDPDQPSVDPSKPSTPEEKPGTSIEENKKDDKTSTTVAKDDKKTNKKESAKKANEQKI
;
A
#
# COMPACT_ATOMS: atom_id res chain seq x y z
N MET A 1 26.80 6.45 -30.96
CA MET A 1 26.45 5.10 -30.47
C MET A 1 25.05 4.74 -30.98
N LYS A 2 24.90 3.75 -31.87
CA LYS A 2 23.58 3.19 -32.23
C LYS A 2 23.41 1.87 -31.46
N LYS A 3 22.34 1.71 -30.67
CA LYS A 3 22.04 0.45 -29.99
C LYS A 3 21.57 -0.58 -31.03
N ARG A 4 22.44 -1.53 -31.42
CA ARG A 4 22.00 -2.76 -32.10
C ARG A 4 21.10 -3.54 -31.11
N ARG A 5 19.90 -3.94 -31.54
CA ARG A 5 19.04 -4.84 -30.75
C ARG A 5 19.41 -6.28 -31.14
N VAL A 6 19.85 -7.08 -30.17
CA VAL A 6 19.88 -8.55 -30.33
C VAL A 6 18.43 -9.03 -30.23
N LEU A 7 17.90 -9.63 -31.29
CA LEU A 7 16.48 -10.02 -31.37
C LEU A 7 16.32 -11.52 -31.12
N HIS A 8 16.25 -11.91 -29.83
CA HIS A 8 15.67 -13.20 -29.46
C HIS A 8 14.14 -13.11 -29.58
N GLN A 9 13.57 -13.48 -30.73
CA GLN A 9 12.13 -13.64 -30.85
C GLN A 9 11.74 -14.67 -31.92
N ALA A 10 11.28 -15.84 -31.48
CA ALA A 10 10.54 -16.75 -32.34
C ALA A 10 9.16 -16.13 -32.64
N CYS A 11 8.90 -15.84 -33.92
CA CYS A 11 7.62 -15.31 -34.40
C CYS A 11 7.08 -16.21 -35.52
N ALA A 12 6.14 -17.10 -35.17
CA ALA A 12 5.35 -17.82 -36.16
C ALA A 12 4.45 -16.83 -36.92
N PHE A 13 4.68 -16.69 -38.23
CA PHE A 13 3.82 -15.91 -39.11
C PHE A 13 2.79 -16.82 -39.79
N SER A 14 1.57 -16.86 -39.24
CA SER A 14 0.44 -17.51 -39.89
C SER A 14 0.08 -16.77 -41.18
N VAL A 15 0.34 -17.38 -42.34
CA VAL A 15 -0.05 -16.81 -43.64
C VAL A 15 -1.56 -16.87 -43.81
N ALA A 16 -2.21 -15.71 -43.82
CA ALA A 16 -3.63 -15.59 -44.12
C ALA A 16 -3.85 -15.56 -45.64
N VAL A 17 -4.39 -16.66 -46.20
CA VAL A 17 -4.72 -16.75 -47.62
C VAL A 17 -5.90 -15.82 -47.94
N MET A 18 -5.64 -14.72 -48.64
CA MET A 18 -6.69 -13.88 -49.21
C MET A 18 -7.29 -14.53 -50.45
N LEU A 19 -8.43 -15.20 -50.29
CA LEU A 19 -9.29 -15.62 -51.40
C LEU A 19 -9.87 -14.39 -52.13
N VAL A 20 -9.19 -13.95 -53.19
CA VAL A 20 -9.74 -12.97 -54.14
C VAL A 20 -10.67 -13.73 -55.10
N GLY A 21 -11.97 -13.55 -54.93
CA GLY A 21 -12.97 -14.32 -55.67
C GLY A 21 -13.08 -13.95 -57.15
N VAL A 22 -13.14 -14.97 -58.01
CA VAL A 22 -13.64 -14.87 -59.39
C VAL A 22 -15.02 -15.54 -59.42
N ASN A 23 -16.03 -14.82 -59.92
CA ASN A 23 -17.41 -15.29 -59.89
C ASN A 23 -17.65 -16.47 -60.84
N ALA A 24 -17.86 -17.66 -60.29
CA ALA A 24 -18.50 -18.76 -61.03
C ALA A 24 -20.00 -18.45 -61.20
N VAL A 25 -20.44 -18.26 -62.45
CA VAL A 25 -21.87 -18.10 -62.76
C VAL A 25 -22.51 -19.49 -62.85
N PRO A 26 -23.53 -19.81 -62.02
CA PRO A 26 -24.21 -21.11 -62.11
C PRO A 26 -25.22 -21.10 -63.25
N VAL A 27 -24.89 -21.79 -64.35
CA VAL A 27 -25.89 -22.17 -65.35
C VAL A 27 -26.53 -23.49 -64.90
N VAL A 28 -27.86 -23.50 -64.82
CA VAL A 28 -28.63 -24.66 -64.32
C VAL A 28 -28.57 -25.79 -65.34
N ALA A 29 -27.97 -26.91 -64.96
CA ALA A 29 -28.17 -28.18 -65.67
C ALA A 29 -29.62 -28.64 -65.45
N ALA A 30 -30.44 -28.52 -66.48
CA ALA A 30 -31.78 -29.12 -66.49
C ALA A 30 -31.66 -30.60 -66.85
N ASP A 31 -32.32 -31.47 -66.10
CA ASP A 31 -32.43 -32.90 -66.43
C ASP A 31 -33.02 -33.08 -67.84
N ASN A 32 -32.38 -33.94 -68.64
CA ASN A 32 -33.13 -34.77 -69.58
C ASN A 32 -32.48 -36.14 -69.74
N ASN A 33 -33.24 -37.15 -69.33
CA ASN A 33 -32.93 -38.56 -69.49
C ASN A 33 -32.76 -38.92 -70.99
N SER A 34 -31.85 -39.84 -71.31
CA SER A 34 -31.51 -40.19 -72.69
C SER A 34 -32.64 -40.92 -73.41
N SER A 35 -33.43 -40.19 -74.21
CA SER A 35 -34.30 -40.75 -75.24
C SER A 35 -33.44 -41.27 -76.41
N ALA A 36 -33.03 -42.54 -76.31
CA ALA A 36 -32.26 -43.23 -77.33
C ALA A 36 -32.91 -43.10 -78.72
N THR A 37 -32.23 -42.40 -79.62
CA THR A 37 -32.66 -42.22 -81.02
C THR A 37 -31.59 -42.82 -81.92
N THR A 38 -31.99 -43.78 -82.76
CA THR A 38 -31.10 -44.47 -83.70
C THR A 38 -30.61 -43.51 -84.78
N VAL A 39 -29.30 -43.32 -84.89
CA VAL A 39 -28.71 -42.77 -86.13
C VAL A 39 -28.83 -43.85 -87.20
N ALA A 40 -29.48 -43.51 -88.32
CA ALA A 40 -29.65 -44.42 -89.45
C ALA A 40 -28.36 -44.54 -90.27
N THR A 41 -28.24 -45.64 -91.01
CA THR A 41 -27.19 -45.84 -92.02
C THR A 41 -27.37 -44.93 -93.23
N ASP A 42 -26.26 -44.61 -93.90
CA ASP A 42 -26.18 -43.86 -95.17
C ASP A 42 -26.69 -42.41 -95.17
N GLU A 43 -26.02 -41.55 -94.40
CA GLU A 43 -25.67 -40.22 -94.91
C GLU A 43 -24.19 -40.19 -95.32
N LYS A 44 -23.85 -39.40 -96.33
CA LYS A 44 -22.47 -39.32 -96.83
C LYS A 44 -21.55 -38.79 -95.73
N ALA A 45 -20.40 -39.45 -95.55
CA ALA A 45 -19.26 -38.81 -94.90
C ALA A 45 -18.93 -37.52 -95.65
N PHE A 46 -19.11 -36.39 -94.98
CA PHE A 46 -18.64 -35.09 -95.42
C PHE A 46 -17.23 -34.86 -94.85
N ASN A 47 -16.45 -34.02 -95.52
CA ASN A 47 -15.14 -33.65 -95.01
C ASN A 47 -15.33 -32.68 -93.85
N ILE A 48 -14.54 -32.82 -92.79
CA ILE A 48 -14.52 -31.87 -91.67
C ILE A 48 -13.17 -31.15 -91.60
N THR A 49 -13.23 -29.83 -91.48
CA THR A 49 -12.09 -28.96 -91.19
C THR A 49 -11.90 -28.88 -89.68
N VAL A 50 -10.94 -29.63 -89.15
CA VAL A 50 -10.59 -29.62 -87.72
C VAL A 50 -9.53 -28.55 -87.48
N THR A 51 -9.75 -27.66 -86.51
CA THR A 51 -8.76 -26.64 -86.10
C THR A 51 -8.47 -26.73 -84.60
N PHE A 52 -7.25 -27.15 -84.27
CA PHE A 52 -6.69 -27.01 -82.93
C PHE A 52 -6.39 -25.53 -82.68
N ASN A 53 -6.79 -25.02 -81.53
CA ASN A 53 -6.59 -23.64 -81.09
C ASN A 53 -5.91 -23.65 -79.71
N TYR A 54 -4.84 -22.87 -79.57
CA TYR A 54 -4.03 -22.79 -78.38
C TYR A 54 -3.47 -21.36 -78.25
N TRP A 55 -4.40 -20.44 -77.95
CA TRP A 55 -4.20 -19.01 -77.80
C TRP A 55 -4.00 -18.66 -76.32
N ASP A 56 -2.82 -18.99 -75.79
CA ASP A 56 -2.39 -18.79 -74.40
C ASP A 56 -0.85 -18.88 -74.37
N TYR A 57 -0.27 -19.18 -73.20
CA TYR A 57 1.15 -19.48 -72.92
C TYR A 57 1.72 -20.73 -73.65
N ALA A 58 1.33 -20.98 -74.91
CA ALA A 58 1.80 -22.10 -75.71
C ALA A 58 1.82 -21.80 -77.22
N VAL A 59 2.80 -22.41 -77.91
CA VAL A 59 3.01 -22.31 -79.36
C VAL A 59 3.22 -23.67 -80.01
N GLY A 60 2.90 -23.77 -81.29
CA GLY A 60 3.07 -24.97 -82.10
C GLY A 60 4.52 -25.14 -82.56
N ALA A 61 4.84 -26.31 -83.11
CA ALA A 61 6.16 -26.60 -83.67
C ALA A 61 6.54 -25.70 -84.88
N ASP A 62 5.57 -24.99 -85.46
CA ASP A 62 5.73 -24.01 -86.53
C ASP A 62 5.66 -22.54 -86.04
N GLY A 63 5.47 -22.32 -84.74
CA GLY A 63 5.34 -20.99 -84.13
C GLY A 63 3.96 -20.33 -84.28
N GLN A 64 2.94 -21.04 -84.77
CA GLN A 64 1.56 -20.54 -84.78
C GLN A 64 0.84 -20.83 -83.45
N HIS A 65 -0.37 -20.29 -83.28
CA HIS A 65 -1.28 -20.55 -82.14
C HIS A 65 -2.51 -21.42 -82.52
N PHE A 66 -2.50 -21.99 -83.73
CA PHE A 66 -3.54 -22.89 -84.21
C PHE A 66 -2.96 -23.88 -85.23
N LEU A 67 -3.67 -24.98 -85.49
CA LEU A 67 -3.36 -25.93 -86.56
C LEU A 67 -4.65 -26.45 -87.18
N THR A 68 -4.83 -26.23 -88.48
CA THR A 68 -6.01 -26.70 -89.24
C THR A 68 -5.67 -27.91 -90.12
N LYS A 69 -6.54 -28.93 -90.13
CA LYS A 69 -6.41 -30.13 -90.95
C LYS A 69 -7.78 -30.68 -91.38
N GLU A 70 -7.89 -31.06 -92.65
CA GLU A 70 -9.04 -31.78 -93.20
C GLU A 70 -9.07 -33.25 -92.77
N MET A 71 -10.26 -33.80 -92.55
CA MET A 71 -10.49 -35.21 -92.25
C MET A 71 -11.72 -35.78 -92.96
N THR A 72 -11.67 -37.06 -93.31
CA THR A 72 -12.76 -37.90 -93.83
C THR A 72 -13.12 -39.00 -92.82
N SER A 73 -14.18 -39.78 -93.06
CA SER A 73 -14.71 -40.76 -92.09
C SER A 73 -13.76 -41.89 -91.70
N SER A 74 -12.76 -42.22 -92.52
CA SER A 74 -11.72 -43.21 -92.18
C SER A 74 -10.52 -42.63 -91.45
N ASP A 75 -10.45 -41.30 -91.29
CA ASP A 75 -9.25 -40.64 -90.77
C ASP A 75 -9.21 -40.58 -89.24
N THR A 76 -7.98 -40.50 -88.76
CA THR A 76 -7.64 -40.23 -87.36
C THR A 76 -6.64 -39.09 -87.28
N ILE A 77 -6.59 -38.43 -86.13
CA ILE A 77 -5.71 -37.28 -85.90
C ILE A 77 -5.06 -37.38 -84.53
N THR A 78 -3.73 -37.35 -84.52
CA THR A 78 -2.95 -37.11 -83.30
C THR A 78 -2.94 -35.60 -83.06
N PRO A 79 -3.20 -35.11 -81.84
CA PRO A 79 -3.06 -33.69 -81.52
C PRO A 79 -1.62 -33.19 -81.74
N PRO A 80 -1.42 -31.89 -82.02
CA PRO A 80 -0.09 -31.32 -82.16
C PRO A 80 0.65 -31.28 -80.82
N THR A 81 1.96 -31.55 -80.85
CA THR A 81 2.84 -31.23 -79.72
C THR A 81 2.97 -29.72 -79.58
N LEU A 82 2.71 -29.19 -78.38
CA LEU A 82 2.91 -27.78 -78.06
C LEU A 82 4.19 -27.58 -77.23
N THR A 83 4.85 -26.45 -77.43
CA THR A 83 5.80 -25.89 -76.46
C THR A 83 5.01 -24.94 -75.56
N VAL A 84 5.08 -25.13 -74.25
CA VAL A 84 4.37 -24.33 -73.24
C VAL A 84 5.40 -23.50 -72.45
N GLU A 85 5.03 -22.30 -71.99
CA GLU A 85 5.90 -21.46 -71.16
C GLU A 85 6.18 -22.09 -69.78
N GLU A 86 7.28 -21.65 -69.14
CA GLU A 86 7.69 -22.15 -67.82
C GLU A 86 6.61 -21.86 -66.75
N GLY A 87 6.30 -22.87 -65.93
CA GLY A 87 5.22 -22.80 -64.95
C GLY A 87 3.83 -23.22 -65.47
N TYR A 88 3.72 -23.73 -66.70
CA TYR A 88 2.46 -24.20 -67.28
C TYR A 88 2.59 -25.58 -67.94
N GLU A 89 1.50 -26.35 -67.97
CA GLU A 89 1.45 -27.71 -68.53
C GLU A 89 0.17 -27.94 -69.34
N LEU A 90 0.32 -28.51 -70.55
CA LEU A 90 -0.80 -29.00 -71.36
C LEU A 90 -1.36 -30.29 -70.75
N LYS A 91 -2.56 -30.23 -70.17
CA LYS A 91 -3.26 -31.41 -69.63
C LYS A 91 -3.99 -32.20 -70.72
N GLY A 92 -4.53 -31.51 -71.73
CA GLY A 92 -5.25 -32.17 -72.82
C GLY A 92 -5.94 -31.21 -73.77
N TRP A 93 -6.97 -31.71 -74.43
CA TRP A 93 -7.74 -31.02 -75.46
C TRP A 93 -9.24 -31.12 -75.17
N THR A 94 -10.04 -30.15 -75.59
CA THR A 94 -11.50 -30.16 -75.39
C THR A 94 -12.27 -29.79 -76.66
N ILE A 95 -13.42 -30.43 -76.85
CA ILE A 95 -14.39 -30.17 -77.92
C ILE A 95 -15.78 -30.17 -77.28
N ASN A 96 -16.46 -29.01 -77.23
CA ASN A 96 -17.77 -28.85 -76.59
C ASN A 96 -17.85 -29.56 -75.22
N ASP A 97 -16.95 -29.17 -74.31
CA ASP A 97 -16.76 -29.72 -72.95
C ASP A 97 -16.32 -31.20 -72.85
N LYS A 98 -16.25 -31.96 -73.96
CA LYS A 98 -15.65 -33.31 -73.97
C LYS A 98 -14.13 -33.22 -74.02
N PHE A 99 -13.49 -33.70 -72.96
CA PHE A 99 -12.03 -33.77 -72.80
C PHE A 99 -11.40 -34.99 -73.51
N PHE A 100 -10.16 -34.81 -73.97
CA PHE A 100 -9.27 -35.81 -74.56
C PHE A 100 -7.84 -35.60 -74.02
N ASP A 101 -7.10 -36.67 -73.71
CA ASP A 101 -5.74 -36.55 -73.18
C ASP A 101 -4.77 -35.92 -74.21
N ALA A 102 -3.72 -35.25 -73.74
CA ALA A 102 -2.82 -34.43 -74.57
C ALA A 102 -2.22 -35.14 -75.81
N THR A 103 -2.02 -36.46 -75.74
CA THR A 103 -1.46 -37.31 -76.80
C THR A 103 -2.46 -38.31 -77.39
N ALA A 104 -3.74 -38.28 -76.98
CA ALA A 104 -4.74 -39.24 -77.43
C ALA A 104 -5.11 -39.03 -78.91
N GLN A 105 -4.93 -40.07 -79.72
CA GLN A 105 -5.35 -40.08 -81.13
C GLN A 105 -6.88 -40.11 -81.21
N MET A 106 -7.47 -39.12 -81.88
CA MET A 106 -8.92 -38.98 -82.04
C MET A 106 -9.35 -39.53 -83.40
N SER A 107 -10.45 -40.28 -83.44
CA SER A 107 -11.09 -40.68 -84.71
C SER A 107 -12.05 -39.61 -85.22
N TYR A 108 -12.36 -39.63 -86.52
CA TYR A 108 -13.46 -38.83 -87.09
C TYR A 108 -14.76 -39.01 -86.29
N GLU A 109 -15.11 -40.25 -85.91
CA GLU A 109 -16.30 -40.51 -85.10
C GLU A 109 -16.26 -39.85 -83.72
N ASP A 110 -15.11 -39.87 -83.04
CA ASP A 110 -14.97 -39.30 -81.71
C ASP A 110 -15.06 -37.77 -81.69
N ILE A 111 -14.65 -37.15 -82.81
CA ILE A 111 -14.74 -35.71 -83.07
C ILE A 111 -16.19 -35.34 -83.41
N VAL A 112 -16.84 -36.04 -84.36
CA VAL A 112 -18.26 -35.77 -84.71
C VAL A 112 -19.20 -36.07 -83.53
N ARG A 113 -18.91 -37.08 -82.71
CA ARG A 113 -19.64 -37.39 -81.46
C ARG A 113 -19.46 -36.33 -80.37
N ALA A 114 -18.50 -35.41 -80.50
CA ALA A 114 -18.26 -34.29 -79.59
C ALA A 114 -18.77 -32.95 -80.17
N ALA A 115 -18.44 -32.68 -81.43
CA ALA A 115 -18.76 -31.44 -82.13
C ALA A 115 -20.20 -31.38 -82.68
N GLY A 116 -20.84 -32.53 -82.86
CA GLY A 116 -22.02 -32.67 -83.71
C GLY A 116 -21.64 -32.71 -85.20
N THR A 117 -22.65 -32.63 -86.07
CA THR A 117 -22.49 -32.70 -87.52
C THR A 117 -22.09 -31.34 -88.12
N SER A 118 -20.96 -30.79 -87.69
CA SER A 118 -20.41 -29.52 -88.17
C SER A 118 -19.29 -29.74 -89.18
N GLU A 119 -19.31 -29.03 -90.32
CA GLU A 119 -18.21 -29.01 -91.29
C GLU A 119 -16.92 -28.42 -90.70
N PHE A 120 -17.04 -27.55 -89.69
CA PHE A 120 -15.90 -26.93 -89.00
C PHE A 120 -15.90 -27.30 -87.51
N VAL A 121 -14.78 -27.82 -87.01
CA VAL A 121 -14.65 -28.22 -85.60
C VAL A 121 -13.47 -27.51 -84.95
N ALA A 122 -13.74 -26.74 -83.89
CA ALA A 122 -12.71 -26.16 -83.04
C ALA A 122 -12.36 -27.12 -81.91
N ILE A 123 -11.07 -27.37 -81.70
CA ILE A 123 -10.51 -28.11 -80.57
C ILE A 123 -9.64 -27.15 -79.77
N GLN A 124 -9.87 -27.02 -78.46
CA GLN A 124 -9.13 -26.07 -77.61
C GLN A 124 -8.13 -26.81 -76.72
N ALA A 125 -6.93 -26.25 -76.54
CA ALA A 125 -5.96 -26.75 -75.56
C ALA A 125 -6.41 -26.46 -74.13
N VAL A 126 -6.14 -27.40 -73.22
CA VAL A 126 -6.42 -27.28 -71.78
C VAL A 126 -5.08 -27.19 -71.04
N ILE A 127 -4.60 -25.96 -70.84
CA ILE A 127 -3.35 -25.65 -70.16
C ILE A 127 -3.65 -25.28 -68.69
N LYS A 128 -2.78 -25.65 -67.76
CA LYS A 128 -2.89 -25.27 -66.33
C LYS A 128 -1.54 -24.81 -65.77
N PRO A 129 -1.52 -23.89 -64.79
CA PRO A 129 -0.32 -23.60 -64.02
C PRO A 129 0.20 -24.84 -63.27
N VAL A 130 1.50 -24.86 -63.03
CA VAL A 130 2.23 -25.83 -62.22
C VAL A 130 2.92 -25.09 -61.08
N GLU A 131 2.93 -25.69 -59.88
CA GLU A 131 3.69 -25.16 -58.75
C GLU A 131 5.20 -25.32 -59.02
N ILE A 132 5.86 -24.22 -59.40
CA ILE A 132 7.31 -24.19 -59.59
C ILE A 132 7.97 -24.26 -58.20
N LYS A 133 8.57 -25.42 -57.88
CA LYS A 133 9.42 -25.57 -56.70
C LYS A 133 10.67 -24.71 -56.83
N LYS A 134 11.09 -24.11 -55.72
CA LYS A 134 12.31 -23.31 -55.63
C LYS A 134 13.40 -24.07 -54.88
N THR A 135 14.60 -24.09 -55.44
CA THR A 135 15.80 -24.65 -54.82
C THR A 135 16.51 -23.57 -54.03
N ALA A 136 16.98 -23.90 -52.83
CA ALA A 136 17.84 -23.04 -52.02
C ALA A 136 19.20 -23.72 -51.82
N HIS A 137 20.24 -23.13 -52.40
CA HIS A 137 21.63 -23.55 -52.26
C HIS A 137 22.25 -22.87 -51.03
N VAL A 138 22.43 -23.63 -49.97
CA VAL A 138 23.03 -23.20 -48.70
C VAL A 138 24.50 -23.61 -48.68
N ALA A 139 25.41 -22.69 -48.37
CA ALA A 139 26.85 -22.97 -48.26
C ALA A 139 27.44 -22.45 -46.94
N PHE A 140 28.02 -23.34 -46.13
CA PHE A 140 28.78 -22.99 -44.94
C PHE A 140 30.29 -22.97 -45.24
N ASN A 141 30.95 -21.86 -44.93
CA ASN A 141 32.37 -21.59 -45.17
C ASN A 141 33.12 -21.36 -43.85
N VAL A 142 34.28 -22.00 -43.68
CA VAL A 142 35.18 -21.76 -42.55
C VAL A 142 36.54 -21.30 -43.07
N ASP A 143 37.04 -20.18 -42.53
CA ASP A 143 38.42 -19.74 -42.75
C ASP A 143 39.40 -20.81 -42.25
N PRO A 144 40.19 -21.45 -43.15
CA PRO A 144 41.06 -22.55 -42.79
C PRO A 144 42.31 -22.10 -42.01
N GLU A 145 42.59 -20.79 -41.89
CA GLU A 145 43.64 -20.25 -41.02
C GLU A 145 43.14 -20.10 -39.58
N LYS A 146 41.85 -19.80 -39.38
CA LYS A 146 41.24 -19.55 -38.06
C LYS A 146 40.48 -20.75 -37.45
N GLY A 147 40.01 -21.69 -38.27
CA GLY A 147 39.28 -22.87 -37.78
C GLY A 147 39.22 -24.05 -38.77
N LYS A 148 38.32 -24.99 -38.51
CA LYS A 148 37.96 -26.13 -39.37
C LYS A 148 36.56 -26.66 -39.03
N PHE A 149 35.94 -27.40 -39.93
CA PHE A 149 34.76 -28.22 -39.62
C PHE A 149 35.16 -29.48 -38.83
N THR A 150 34.45 -29.75 -37.74
CA THR A 150 34.52 -31.01 -36.96
C THR A 150 33.40 -31.96 -37.29
N ASP A 151 32.25 -31.47 -37.75
CA ASP A 151 31.12 -32.28 -38.21
C ASP A 151 30.41 -31.54 -39.38
N PRO A 152 30.48 -32.03 -40.64
CA PRO A 152 31.28 -33.16 -41.10
C PRO A 152 32.79 -32.91 -41.01
N ALA A 153 33.53 -33.85 -40.42
CA ALA A 153 34.96 -33.71 -40.15
C ALA A 153 35.80 -33.57 -41.44
N GLY A 154 36.62 -32.51 -41.51
CA GLY A 154 37.59 -32.31 -42.60
C GLY A 154 36.99 -31.78 -43.91
N ALA A 155 35.71 -31.38 -43.93
CA ALA A 155 35.15 -30.59 -45.01
C ALA A 155 35.88 -29.24 -45.18
N LYS A 156 35.82 -28.66 -46.38
CA LYS A 156 36.27 -27.28 -46.67
C LYS A 156 35.11 -26.29 -46.75
N VAL A 157 34.00 -26.77 -47.29
CA VAL A 157 32.70 -26.12 -47.41
C VAL A 157 31.68 -27.22 -47.14
N VAL A 158 30.53 -26.89 -46.54
CA VAL A 158 29.41 -27.82 -46.38
C VAL A 158 28.20 -27.22 -47.08
N THR A 159 27.53 -27.99 -47.93
CA THR A 159 26.44 -27.50 -48.79
C THR A 159 25.16 -28.32 -48.65
N TYR A 160 24.03 -27.63 -48.77
CA TYR A 160 22.70 -28.24 -48.80
C TYR A 160 21.92 -27.66 -50.00
N ASP A 161 21.30 -28.53 -50.78
CA ASP A 161 20.35 -28.16 -51.84
C ASP A 161 18.95 -28.52 -51.32
N LEU A 162 18.16 -27.51 -50.99
CA LEU A 162 16.89 -27.66 -50.24
C LEU A 162 15.70 -27.13 -51.04
N ASP A 163 14.50 -27.59 -50.70
CA ASP A 163 13.26 -27.00 -51.22
C ASP A 163 12.86 -25.84 -50.29
N GLU A 164 12.70 -24.64 -50.85
CA GLU A 164 12.29 -23.42 -50.12
C GLU A 164 10.95 -23.58 -49.36
N THR A 165 10.19 -24.63 -49.68
CA THR A 165 8.90 -25.00 -49.09
C THR A 165 8.94 -26.26 -48.21
N ASP A 166 10.11 -26.83 -47.88
CA ASP A 166 10.18 -28.06 -47.06
C ASP A 166 9.59 -27.90 -45.65
N GLY A 167 9.85 -26.76 -45.00
CA GLY A 167 9.45 -26.48 -43.61
C GLY A 167 10.28 -27.24 -42.55
N ASP A 168 11.36 -27.91 -42.96
CA ASP A 168 12.16 -28.78 -42.11
C ASP A 168 13.33 -28.04 -41.43
N ALA A 169 13.80 -28.59 -40.31
CA ALA A 169 14.93 -28.05 -39.54
C ALA A 169 16.22 -28.78 -39.89
N HIS A 170 17.14 -28.08 -40.55
CA HIS A 170 18.40 -28.62 -41.08
C HIS A 170 19.56 -28.37 -40.12
N PRO A 171 20.51 -29.31 -39.95
CA PRO A 171 21.61 -29.17 -38.99
C PRO A 171 22.64 -28.13 -39.44
N ILE A 172 23.15 -27.33 -38.50
CA ILE A 172 24.29 -26.44 -38.71
C ILE A 172 25.60 -27.22 -38.48
N PRO A 173 26.57 -27.14 -39.40
CA PRO A 173 27.87 -27.79 -39.25
C PRO A 173 28.67 -27.30 -38.03
N LYS A 174 29.41 -28.19 -37.38
CA LYS A 174 30.20 -27.85 -36.17
C LYS A 174 31.60 -27.37 -36.53
N VAL A 175 32.06 -26.32 -35.85
CA VAL A 175 33.33 -25.63 -36.10
C VAL A 175 34.23 -25.68 -34.87
N GLU A 176 35.50 -26.02 -35.06
CA GLU A 176 36.54 -25.87 -34.04
C GLU A 176 37.51 -24.75 -34.45
N ALA A 177 37.69 -23.76 -33.58
CA ALA A 177 38.68 -22.71 -33.75
C ALA A 177 40.10 -23.23 -33.46
N LYS A 178 41.08 -22.75 -34.22
CA LYS A 178 42.49 -23.06 -34.01
C LYS A 178 43.04 -22.36 -32.77
N GLU A 179 44.25 -22.79 -32.36
CA GLU A 179 45.02 -22.08 -31.33
C GLU A 179 45.19 -20.60 -31.72
N GLY A 180 45.07 -19.70 -30.74
CA GLY A 180 45.00 -18.25 -30.97
C GLY A 180 43.63 -17.70 -31.36
N TYR A 181 42.63 -18.53 -31.72
CA TYR A 181 41.30 -18.08 -32.15
C TYR A 181 40.16 -18.67 -31.31
N GLU A 182 39.02 -17.97 -31.27
CA GLU A 182 37.75 -18.44 -30.71
C GLU A 182 36.63 -18.20 -31.72
N PHE A 183 35.79 -19.21 -31.96
CA PHE A 183 34.66 -19.15 -32.89
C PHE A 183 33.53 -18.32 -32.28
N THR A 184 32.97 -17.38 -33.03
CA THR A 184 31.98 -16.40 -32.54
C THR A 184 30.60 -16.50 -33.20
N GLY A 185 30.37 -17.55 -34.01
CA GLY A 185 29.11 -17.77 -34.73
C GLY A 185 29.23 -17.51 -36.23
N TRP A 186 28.12 -17.33 -36.92
CA TRP A 186 28.06 -17.23 -38.39
C TRP A 186 27.60 -15.85 -38.85
N HIS A 187 28.23 -15.32 -39.90
CA HIS A 187 27.65 -14.23 -40.68
C HIS A 187 26.90 -14.81 -41.88
N VAL A 188 25.64 -14.43 -42.05
CA VAL A 188 24.73 -14.99 -43.05
C VAL A 188 24.45 -13.95 -44.12
N SER A 189 24.67 -14.33 -45.38
CA SER A 189 24.52 -13.48 -46.56
C SER A 189 23.60 -14.17 -47.57
N GLY A 190 22.40 -13.63 -47.76
CA GLY A 190 21.36 -14.16 -48.64
C GLY A 190 20.27 -13.12 -48.89
N ALA A 191 18.99 -13.49 -48.76
CA ALA A 191 17.87 -12.54 -48.86
C ALA A 191 17.91 -11.46 -47.76
N ASN A 192 18.53 -11.76 -46.62
CA ASN A 192 18.76 -10.84 -45.51
C ASN A 192 20.17 -11.08 -44.95
N GLU A 193 20.87 -10.02 -44.53
CA GLU A 193 22.12 -10.13 -43.76
C GLU A 193 21.83 -10.35 -42.27
N ALA A 194 22.50 -11.30 -41.61
CA ALA A 194 22.33 -11.58 -40.19
C ALA A 194 23.58 -12.15 -39.52
N ASP A 195 23.80 -11.80 -38.24
CA ASP A 195 24.83 -12.40 -37.38
C ASP A 195 24.16 -13.45 -36.46
N TRP A 196 24.55 -14.72 -36.58
CA TRP A 196 24.02 -15.87 -35.82
C TRP A 196 25.03 -16.34 -34.76
N LEU A 197 24.55 -16.94 -33.67
CA LEU A 197 25.36 -17.33 -32.52
C LEU A 197 26.07 -18.70 -32.72
N PRO A 198 27.20 -18.96 -32.03
CA PRO A 198 27.94 -20.22 -32.15
C PRO A 198 27.18 -21.42 -31.56
N GLU A 199 26.18 -21.19 -30.71
CA GLU A 199 25.30 -22.22 -30.14
C GLU A 199 24.11 -22.61 -31.04
N SER A 200 23.98 -22.05 -32.25
CA SER A 200 22.91 -22.40 -33.19
C SER A 200 23.11 -23.82 -33.75
N GLU A 201 22.24 -24.77 -33.39
CA GLU A 201 22.32 -26.17 -33.83
C GLU A 201 21.60 -26.46 -35.16
N THR A 202 20.56 -25.70 -35.51
CA THR A 202 19.73 -25.91 -36.73
C THR A 202 19.31 -24.61 -37.40
N PHE A 203 18.93 -24.69 -38.67
CA PHE A 203 18.34 -23.62 -39.47
C PHE A 203 17.09 -24.08 -40.23
N TYR A 204 16.22 -23.14 -40.60
CA TYR A 204 15.13 -23.33 -41.56
C TYR A 204 15.48 -22.55 -42.83
N VAL A 205 15.26 -23.12 -44.00
CA VAL A 205 15.73 -22.51 -45.25
C VAL A 205 14.85 -21.35 -45.75
N SER A 206 13.54 -21.45 -45.53
CA SER A 206 12.53 -20.55 -46.08
C SER A 206 12.79 -19.08 -45.70
N GLY A 207 12.96 -18.23 -46.71
CA GLY A 207 13.25 -16.80 -46.56
C GLY A 207 14.73 -16.43 -46.31
N LEU A 208 15.65 -17.41 -46.32
CA LEU A 208 17.09 -17.15 -46.24
C LEU A 208 17.74 -16.96 -47.61
N ALA A 209 17.32 -17.72 -48.63
CA ALA A 209 17.96 -17.73 -49.94
C ALA A 209 17.61 -16.48 -50.78
N PHE A 210 18.64 -15.80 -51.33
CA PHE A 210 18.41 -14.75 -52.32
C PHE A 210 18.10 -15.37 -53.68
N TYR A 211 16.92 -15.04 -54.22
CA TYR A 211 16.52 -15.41 -55.58
C TYR A 211 16.71 -14.23 -56.54
N GLU A 212 17.45 -14.46 -57.63
CA GLU A 212 17.41 -13.53 -58.75
C GLU A 212 16.00 -13.43 -59.37
N LYS A 213 15.72 -12.31 -60.05
CA LYS A 213 14.44 -12.13 -60.73
C LYS A 213 14.28 -13.20 -61.81
N ASP A 214 13.11 -13.82 -61.85
CA ASP A 214 12.76 -14.88 -62.80
C ASP A 214 13.69 -16.13 -62.69
N LYS A 215 14.15 -16.42 -61.46
CA LYS A 215 14.91 -17.64 -61.11
C LYS A 215 14.26 -18.45 -59.99
N ASN A 216 14.43 -19.76 -60.11
CA ASN A 216 13.95 -20.76 -59.14
C ASN A 216 15.06 -21.29 -58.23
N ASP A 217 16.32 -21.06 -58.59
CA ASP A 217 17.49 -21.34 -57.75
C ASP A 217 17.90 -20.07 -57.00
N GLY A 218 18.09 -20.19 -55.70
CA GLY A 218 18.48 -19.10 -54.79
C GLY A 218 19.65 -19.50 -53.91
N TYR A 219 20.37 -18.51 -53.38
CA TYR A 219 21.66 -18.74 -52.72
C TYR A 219 21.72 -18.07 -51.33
N VAL A 220 22.31 -18.77 -50.36
CA VAL A 220 22.67 -18.20 -49.05
C VAL A 220 24.00 -18.78 -48.57
N THR A 221 24.87 -17.90 -48.08
CA THR A 221 26.19 -18.24 -47.53
C THR A 221 26.24 -17.98 -46.04
N PHE A 222 26.87 -18.89 -45.29
CA PHE A 222 27.17 -18.77 -43.87
C PHE A 222 28.70 -18.75 -43.70
N GLU A 223 29.29 -17.61 -43.31
CA GLU A 223 30.74 -17.49 -43.06
C GLU A 223 31.05 -17.57 -41.57
N ALA A 224 31.95 -18.47 -41.17
CA ALA A 224 32.34 -18.65 -39.78
C ALA A 224 33.15 -17.46 -39.27
N THR A 225 32.63 -16.79 -38.25
CA THR A 225 33.28 -15.64 -37.60
C THR A 225 34.19 -16.10 -36.46
N PHE A 226 35.29 -15.38 -36.26
CA PHE A 226 36.25 -15.64 -35.20
C PHE A 226 36.76 -14.34 -34.58
N LYS A 227 37.09 -14.38 -33.29
CA LYS A 227 37.94 -13.38 -32.61
C LYS A 227 39.29 -14.00 -32.27
N GLU A 228 40.31 -13.17 -32.17
CA GLU A 228 41.59 -13.57 -31.58
C GLU A 228 41.42 -13.72 -30.07
N LYS A 229 42.01 -14.79 -29.52
CA LYS A 229 42.16 -14.97 -28.08
C LYS A 229 43.26 -14.02 -27.61
N GLU A 230 42.93 -13.09 -26.74
CA GLU A 230 43.95 -12.30 -26.03
C GLU A 230 44.96 -13.27 -25.39
N ALA A 231 46.24 -13.09 -25.70
CA ALA A 231 47.28 -13.94 -25.16
C ALA A 231 47.20 -13.94 -23.62
N ALA A 232 47.28 -15.13 -23.00
CA ALA A 232 47.11 -15.29 -21.57
C ALA A 232 48.22 -14.54 -20.79
N VAL A 233 47.94 -13.28 -20.47
CA VAL A 233 48.84 -12.40 -19.72
C VAL A 233 49.18 -13.05 -18.39
N GLU A 234 50.48 -13.24 -18.14
CA GLU A 234 50.95 -13.66 -16.82
C GLU A 234 50.56 -12.59 -15.79
N LYS A 235 49.67 -12.96 -14.86
CA LYS A 235 49.27 -12.10 -13.74
C LYS A 235 49.95 -12.55 -12.46
N LYS A 236 50.44 -11.58 -11.68
CA LYS A 236 51.03 -11.79 -10.35
C LYS A 236 50.49 -10.77 -9.37
N ASP A 237 50.63 -11.08 -8.10
CA ASP A 237 50.29 -10.14 -7.03
C ASP A 237 51.43 -9.15 -6.83
N ALA A 238 51.08 -7.87 -6.67
CA ALA A 238 51.87 -6.93 -5.91
C ALA A 238 51.45 -7.04 -4.43
N GLU A 239 52.40 -7.26 -3.53
CA GLU A 239 52.16 -7.35 -2.08
C GLU A 239 52.69 -6.10 -1.36
N LEU A 240 51.82 -5.41 -0.63
CA LEU A 240 52.20 -4.29 0.22
C LEU A 240 52.00 -4.66 1.69
N ARG A 241 53.01 -4.45 2.52
CA ARG A 241 52.94 -4.58 3.99
C ARG A 241 52.98 -3.20 4.61
N VAL A 242 51.96 -2.91 5.42
CA VAL A 242 51.73 -1.60 6.02
C VAL A 242 51.94 -1.70 7.53
N HIS A 243 52.90 -0.94 8.03
CA HIS A 243 53.20 -0.78 9.45
C HIS A 243 52.61 0.53 9.94
N TYR A 244 51.64 0.48 10.86
CA TYR A 244 51.04 1.70 11.41
C TYR A 244 51.91 2.30 12.53
N VAL A 245 52.15 3.61 12.44
CA VAL A 245 52.94 4.40 13.40
C VAL A 245 52.08 5.52 13.95
N ASP A 246 52.01 5.69 15.27
CA ASP A 246 51.29 6.79 15.91
C ASP A 246 52.13 8.07 15.93
N VAL A 247 51.62 9.13 15.30
CA VAL A 247 52.29 10.45 15.21
C VAL A 247 52.48 11.14 16.56
N ASN A 248 51.80 10.70 17.61
CA ASN A 248 51.91 11.28 18.95
C ASN A 248 52.95 10.58 19.83
N SER A 249 53.49 9.44 19.40
CA SER A 249 54.41 8.63 20.21
C SER A 249 55.62 8.05 19.47
N ASP A 250 55.75 8.26 18.15
CA ASP A 250 56.81 7.72 17.26
C ASP A 250 56.96 6.18 17.31
N ASN A 251 56.02 5.48 17.95
CA ASN A 251 56.06 4.04 18.13
C ASN A 251 55.16 3.32 17.11
N TYR A 252 55.60 2.14 16.69
CA TYR A 252 54.76 1.21 15.94
C TYR A 252 53.56 0.81 16.79
N ILE A 253 52.36 0.83 16.20
CA ILE A 253 51.18 0.23 16.81
C ILE A 253 51.40 -1.28 16.84
N LYS A 254 51.66 -1.78 18.05
CA LYS A 254 52.16 -3.13 18.27
C LYS A 254 51.22 -4.19 17.68
N ASP A 255 51.82 -5.21 17.09
CA ASP A 255 51.15 -6.38 16.51
C ASP A 255 50.15 -6.04 15.36
N ASN A 256 50.26 -4.85 14.77
CA ASN A 256 49.30 -4.31 13.79
C ASN A 256 49.94 -4.04 12.42
N ILE A 257 50.22 -5.11 11.67
CA ILE A 257 50.75 -5.07 10.30
C ILE A 257 49.64 -5.54 9.35
N GLN A 258 49.23 -4.70 8.40
CA GLN A 258 48.29 -5.08 7.34
C GLN A 258 49.07 -5.57 6.12
N THR A 259 48.69 -6.72 5.55
CA THR A 259 49.17 -7.14 4.22
C THR A 259 48.05 -6.96 3.20
N ILE A 260 48.34 -6.27 2.09
CA ILE A 260 47.41 -5.97 1.01
C ILE A 260 47.97 -6.59 -0.27
N LYS A 261 47.13 -7.26 -1.06
CA LYS A 261 47.52 -7.79 -2.37
C LYS A 261 46.64 -7.25 -3.48
N LYS A 262 47.26 -6.88 -4.60
CA LYS A 262 46.55 -6.52 -5.84
C LYS A 262 47.11 -7.38 -6.97
N ASN A 263 46.23 -8.09 -7.69
CA ASN A 263 46.61 -8.96 -8.79
C ASN A 263 46.55 -8.21 -10.13
N GLY A 264 47.58 -8.33 -10.96
CA GLY A 264 47.65 -7.62 -12.24
C GLY A 264 48.80 -8.10 -13.12
N LYS A 265 48.97 -7.43 -14.26
CA LYS A 265 49.87 -7.84 -15.34
C LYS A 265 51.34 -7.60 -14.97
N VAL A 266 52.17 -8.63 -15.12
CA VAL A 266 53.63 -8.50 -14.94
C VAL A 266 54.18 -7.44 -15.91
N GLY A 267 54.95 -6.48 -15.37
CA GLY A 267 55.46 -5.32 -16.11
C GLY A 267 54.63 -4.03 -15.95
N GLU A 268 53.50 -4.10 -15.24
CA GLU A 268 52.76 -2.94 -14.73
C GLU A 268 52.88 -2.86 -13.19
N SER A 269 52.38 -1.79 -12.59
CA SER A 269 52.38 -1.60 -11.13
C SER A 269 50.98 -1.41 -10.57
N ALA A 270 50.75 -1.91 -9.36
CA ALA A 270 49.60 -1.59 -8.55
C ALA A 270 49.80 -0.24 -7.85
N GLU A 271 48.80 0.64 -7.89
CA GLU A 271 48.70 1.77 -6.97
C GLU A 271 47.96 1.32 -5.70
N PHE A 272 48.46 1.71 -4.53
CA PHE A 272 47.82 1.55 -3.23
C PHE A 272 47.56 2.93 -2.63
N THR A 273 46.39 3.12 -2.04
CA THR A 273 45.89 4.41 -1.58
C THR A 273 45.34 4.30 -0.15
N ALA A 274 45.06 5.44 0.49
CA ALA A 274 44.35 5.52 1.76
C ALA A 274 43.06 4.64 1.84
N LYS A 275 42.40 4.36 0.71
CA LYS A 275 41.18 3.52 0.63
C LYS A 275 41.44 2.01 0.70
N ASP A 276 42.68 1.58 0.47
CA ASP A 276 43.09 0.18 0.59
C ASP A 276 43.50 -0.16 2.04
N LEU A 277 43.64 0.85 2.89
CA LEU A 277 44.10 0.74 4.27
C LEU A 277 42.98 0.38 5.24
N THR A 278 43.23 -0.61 6.09
CA THR A 278 42.38 -0.97 7.23
C THR A 278 42.94 -0.30 8.48
N ILE A 279 42.54 0.95 8.71
CA ILE A 279 43.05 1.78 9.81
C ILE A 279 42.75 1.13 11.18
N PRO A 280 43.72 1.08 12.11
CA PRO A 280 43.53 0.52 13.45
C PRO A 280 42.31 1.09 14.22
N LYS A 281 41.63 0.24 15.00
CA LYS A 281 40.54 0.70 15.89
C LYS A 281 41.10 1.72 16.89
N GLY A 282 40.42 2.85 17.02
CA GLY A 282 40.86 3.99 17.86
C GLY A 282 41.76 4.99 17.14
N TYR A 283 42.07 4.79 15.85
CA TYR A 283 42.95 5.67 15.07
C TYR A 283 42.27 6.22 13.81
N GLU A 284 42.81 7.33 13.32
CA GLU A 284 42.53 7.97 12.04
C GLU A 284 43.82 8.11 11.23
N LEU A 285 43.71 8.21 9.90
CA LEU A 285 44.86 8.36 9.02
C LEU A 285 45.38 9.80 9.06
N ALA A 286 46.70 9.99 9.20
CA ALA A 286 47.28 11.33 9.33
C ALA A 286 47.37 12.11 8.00
N ASP A 287 47.28 11.42 6.86
CA ASP A 287 47.23 11.98 5.51
C ASP A 287 46.15 11.26 4.68
N ASP A 288 45.04 11.95 4.39
CA ASP A 288 43.91 11.42 3.63
C ASP A 288 44.24 11.13 2.15
N LYS A 289 45.38 11.62 1.67
CA LYS A 289 45.84 11.52 0.27
C LYS A 289 47.02 10.57 0.10
N TRP A 290 47.39 9.84 1.15
CA TRP A 290 48.48 8.86 1.11
C TRP A 290 48.30 7.85 -0.04
N SER A 291 49.37 7.66 -0.81
CA SER A 291 49.48 6.58 -1.81
C SER A 291 50.92 6.10 -1.99
N THR A 292 51.06 4.91 -2.58
CA THR A 292 52.34 4.31 -3.01
C THR A 292 52.10 3.35 -4.18
N SER A 293 53.16 2.83 -4.81
CA SER A 293 53.03 1.86 -5.91
C SER A 293 54.06 0.74 -5.83
N VAL A 294 53.66 -0.47 -6.23
CA VAL A 294 54.46 -1.71 -6.21
C VAL A 294 54.24 -2.46 -7.53
N GLU A 295 55.32 -2.92 -8.17
CA GLU A 295 55.25 -3.70 -9.42
C GLU A 295 54.54 -5.06 -9.21
N TYR A 296 53.75 -5.53 -10.18
CA TYR A 296 53.10 -6.84 -10.09
C TYR A 296 54.14 -7.97 -10.13
N GLY A 297 54.20 -8.77 -9.07
CA GLY A 297 55.23 -9.77 -8.82
C GLY A 297 56.36 -9.32 -7.87
N LYS A 298 56.15 -8.22 -7.12
CA LYS A 298 57.04 -7.74 -6.05
C LYS A 298 56.30 -7.57 -4.72
N ASP A 299 57.07 -7.60 -3.64
CA ASP A 299 56.69 -7.20 -2.30
C ASP A 299 57.38 -5.88 -1.88
N ALA A 300 56.71 -5.11 -1.02
CA ALA A 300 57.25 -3.89 -0.41
C ALA A 300 56.66 -3.63 0.99
N ASP A 301 57.48 -3.10 1.90
CA ASP A 301 57.09 -2.70 3.25
C ASP A 301 57.09 -1.17 3.38
N VAL A 302 56.05 -0.60 4.01
CA VAL A 302 55.88 0.86 4.20
C VAL A 302 55.37 1.19 5.60
N ASN A 303 55.81 2.33 6.15
CA ASN A 303 55.22 2.92 7.35
C ASN A 303 54.08 3.86 6.94
N VAL A 304 52.96 3.80 7.65
CA VAL A 304 51.82 4.71 7.51
C VAL A 304 51.54 5.40 8.83
N ASN A 305 51.53 6.73 8.79
CA ASN A 305 51.28 7.57 9.95
C ASN A 305 49.77 7.65 10.23
N VAL A 306 49.41 7.38 11.48
CA VAL A 306 48.05 7.49 12.02
C VAL A 306 48.06 8.34 13.29
N LYS A 307 46.93 8.94 13.61
CA LYS A 307 46.69 9.72 14.84
C LYS A 307 45.65 8.99 15.68
N ALA A 308 45.79 8.97 17.00
CA ALA A 308 44.72 8.50 17.88
C ALA A 308 43.49 9.41 17.70
N LYS A 309 42.32 8.81 17.46
CA LYS A 309 41.06 9.54 17.47
C LYS A 309 40.81 10.04 18.89
N GLU A 310 40.40 11.30 19.01
CA GLU A 310 39.70 11.73 20.22
C GLU A 310 38.42 10.91 20.35
N GLU A 311 38.10 10.46 21.57
CA GLU A 311 36.82 9.78 21.79
C GLU A 311 35.69 10.78 21.50
N PRO A 312 34.67 10.41 20.70
CA PRO A 312 33.52 11.27 20.51
C PRO A 312 32.86 11.47 21.89
N ALA A 313 32.60 12.73 22.24
CA ALA A 313 31.87 13.05 23.47
C ALA A 313 30.54 12.29 23.46
N GLU A 314 30.29 11.49 24.50
CA GLU A 314 29.10 10.63 24.54
C GLU A 314 27.83 11.46 24.41
N GLU A 315 26.98 11.12 23.45
CA GLU A 315 25.77 11.89 23.12
C GLU A 315 24.82 11.93 24.31
N LYS A 316 24.77 13.09 24.98
CA LYS A 316 23.93 13.29 26.15
C LYS A 316 22.49 13.52 25.74
N THR A 317 21.58 12.84 26.43
CA THR A 317 20.14 12.93 26.21
C THR A 317 19.40 13.34 27.47
N VAL A 318 18.19 13.84 27.32
CA VAL A 318 17.32 14.30 28.40
C VAL A 318 15.98 13.59 28.35
N GLU A 319 15.47 13.23 29.53
CA GLU A 319 14.08 12.84 29.75
C GLU A 319 13.37 13.88 30.64
N VAL A 320 12.21 14.36 30.17
CA VAL A 320 11.38 15.36 30.84
C VAL A 320 10.04 14.75 31.21
N TYR A 321 9.66 14.87 32.48
CA TYR A 321 8.47 14.24 33.06
C TYR A 321 7.52 15.28 33.65
N PHE A 322 6.40 15.53 32.97
CA PHE A 322 5.28 16.27 33.53
C PHE A 322 4.45 15.35 34.42
N ASN A 323 4.27 15.68 35.71
CA ASN A 323 3.71 14.78 36.72
C ASN A 323 2.70 15.51 37.65
N ILE A 324 1.43 15.14 37.57
CA ILE A 324 0.40 15.52 38.54
C ILE A 324 0.51 14.57 39.74
N ILE A 325 1.17 15.05 40.80
CA ILE A 325 1.35 14.30 42.06
C ILE A 325 -0.01 14.05 42.75
N ASP A 326 -0.98 14.96 42.58
CA ASP A 326 -2.28 14.92 43.22
C ASP A 326 -3.42 15.09 42.19
N SER A 327 -4.04 13.96 41.84
CA SER A 327 -5.15 13.89 40.89
C SER A 327 -6.47 14.48 41.40
N GLU A 328 -6.58 14.81 42.69
CA GLU A 328 -7.75 15.55 43.20
C GLU A 328 -7.69 17.02 42.79
N LYS A 329 -6.49 17.59 42.57
CA LYS A 329 -6.30 19.00 42.20
C LYS A 329 -6.43 19.28 40.69
N GLY A 330 -6.09 18.31 39.84
CA GLY A 330 -6.19 18.49 38.39
C GLY A 330 -5.90 17.23 37.56
N SER A 331 -5.91 17.39 36.25
CA SER A 331 -5.70 16.34 35.25
C SER A 331 -5.05 16.88 33.97
N PHE A 332 -4.37 16.01 33.22
CA PHE A 332 -3.96 16.26 31.83
C PHE A 332 -5.07 15.75 30.90
N PRO A 333 -5.97 16.61 30.36
CA PRO A 333 -7.17 16.15 29.65
C PRO A 333 -6.85 15.30 28.41
N ASP A 334 -5.84 15.68 27.64
CA ASP A 334 -5.44 14.99 26.40
C ASP A 334 -4.71 13.66 26.64
N TYR A 335 -4.31 13.39 27.88
CA TYR A 335 -3.54 12.22 28.30
C TYR A 335 -4.27 11.35 29.35
N ALA A 336 -5.54 11.66 29.64
CA ALA A 336 -6.34 10.96 30.63
C ALA A 336 -6.48 9.45 30.31
N PRO A 337 -6.40 8.55 31.32
CA PRO A 337 -6.34 8.80 32.76
C PRO A 337 -4.91 8.95 33.33
N SER A 338 -3.89 9.19 32.51
CA SER A 338 -2.51 9.33 33.02
C SER A 338 -2.32 10.61 33.82
N THR A 339 -1.67 10.50 34.98
CA THR A 339 -1.13 11.64 35.74
C THR A 339 0.30 12.00 35.32
N VAL A 340 0.89 11.29 34.36
CA VAL A 340 2.27 11.52 33.88
C VAL A 340 2.32 11.62 32.35
N VAL A 341 3.06 12.60 31.83
CA VAL A 341 3.41 12.76 30.41
C VAL A 341 4.93 12.88 30.31
N SER A 342 5.58 12.06 29.48
CA SER A 342 7.04 12.01 29.39
C SER A 342 7.57 12.22 27.97
N PHE A 343 8.53 13.11 27.83
CA PHE A 343 9.34 13.29 26.62
C PHE A 343 10.73 12.67 26.87
N LYS A 344 11.26 11.90 25.91
CA LYS A 344 12.44 11.05 26.12
C LYS A 344 13.40 11.11 24.94
N GLY A 345 14.69 10.96 25.19
CA GLY A 345 15.72 10.92 24.15
C GLY A 345 15.96 12.24 23.44
N ILE A 346 15.65 13.37 24.09
CA ILE A 346 15.93 14.71 23.55
C ILE A 346 17.44 14.95 23.66
N ALA A 347 18.12 15.39 22.60
CA ALA A 347 19.55 15.74 22.67
C ALA A 347 19.78 16.91 23.65
N ALA A 348 20.78 16.81 24.52
CA ALA A 348 20.98 17.74 25.63
C ALA A 348 21.43 19.16 25.23
N ASP A 349 21.86 19.33 23.98
CA ASP A 349 22.35 20.54 23.35
C ASP A 349 21.36 21.13 22.31
N THR A 350 20.13 20.60 22.23
CA THR A 350 19.17 21.04 21.21
C THR A 350 18.49 22.37 21.54
N ASP A 351 18.50 23.29 20.57
CA ASP A 351 17.66 24.50 20.57
C ASP A 351 16.17 24.21 20.26
N GLN A 352 15.78 22.94 20.08
CA GLN A 352 14.39 22.56 19.83
C GLN A 352 13.50 22.86 21.04
N GLN A 353 12.39 23.55 20.77
CA GLN A 353 11.30 23.71 21.73
C GLN A 353 10.22 22.64 21.55
N PHE A 354 9.57 22.29 22.66
CA PHE A 354 8.54 21.27 22.77
C PHE A 354 7.30 21.87 23.44
N GLU A 355 6.10 21.46 23.04
CA GLU A 355 4.85 21.97 23.63
C GLU A 355 4.64 21.42 25.05
N ILE A 356 4.20 22.30 25.96
CA ILE A 356 3.85 21.94 27.34
C ILE A 356 2.46 21.29 27.36
N PRO A 357 2.26 20.12 28.01
CA PRO A 357 0.95 19.48 28.14
C PRO A 357 -0.09 20.39 28.78
N ALA A 358 -1.31 20.44 28.22
CA ALA A 358 -2.41 21.20 28.80
C ALA A 358 -2.80 20.66 30.19
N VAL A 359 -3.09 21.57 31.12
CA VAL A 359 -3.55 21.22 32.49
C VAL A 359 -4.98 21.71 32.67
N LYS A 360 -5.84 20.84 33.21
CA LYS A 360 -7.15 21.18 33.73
C LYS A 360 -7.13 21.08 35.25
N ALA A 361 -7.42 22.18 35.95
CA ALA A 361 -7.73 22.13 37.38
C ALA A 361 -9.12 21.51 37.62
N ASN A 362 -9.27 20.82 38.75
CA ASN A 362 -10.55 20.29 39.19
C ASN A 362 -11.31 21.33 40.04
N ASP A 363 -12.60 21.08 40.31
CA ASP A 363 -13.45 21.98 41.07
C ASP A 363 -12.86 22.27 42.47
N GLY A 364 -12.95 23.53 42.91
CA GLY A 364 -12.30 24.01 44.14
C GLY A 364 -10.79 24.31 44.01
N TYR A 365 -10.17 24.10 42.85
CA TYR A 365 -8.75 24.39 42.60
C TYR A 365 -8.53 25.28 41.37
N LYS A 366 -7.41 26.00 41.39
CA LYS A 366 -6.94 26.87 40.31
C LYS A 366 -5.48 26.51 40.01
N PHE A 367 -5.19 26.22 38.75
CA PHE A 367 -3.82 26.03 38.27
C PHE A 367 -3.05 27.37 38.31
N THR A 368 -1.86 27.39 38.91
CA THR A 368 -1.09 28.63 39.16
C THR A 368 0.26 28.71 38.48
N GLY A 369 0.83 27.60 38.03
CA GLY A 369 2.15 27.56 37.39
C GLY A 369 2.76 26.16 37.45
N TRP A 370 4.02 26.05 37.07
CA TRP A 370 4.78 24.80 37.10
C TRP A 370 5.99 24.93 38.02
N LYS A 371 6.17 23.97 38.92
CA LYS A 371 7.43 23.74 39.61
C LYS A 371 8.29 22.81 38.75
N VAL A 372 9.52 23.20 38.49
CA VAL A 372 10.49 22.47 37.66
C VAL A 372 11.70 22.08 38.49
N GLU A 373 12.06 20.80 38.43
CA GLU A 373 13.12 20.19 39.22
C GLU A 373 14.06 19.44 38.27
N GLY A 374 15.19 20.08 37.97
CA GLY A 374 16.23 19.55 37.09
C GLY A 374 17.62 19.91 37.62
N ALA A 375 18.48 20.50 36.79
CA ALA A 375 19.80 20.98 37.20
C ALA A 375 19.72 22.00 38.36
N GLU A 376 18.68 22.83 38.34
CA GLU A 376 18.25 23.73 39.41
C GLU A 376 16.73 23.59 39.61
N THR A 377 16.20 24.13 40.71
CA THR A 377 14.76 24.28 40.92
C THR A 377 14.28 25.63 40.36
N GLN A 378 13.28 25.61 39.49
CA GLN A 378 12.72 26.78 38.83
C GLN A 378 11.19 26.76 38.89
N ASN A 379 10.56 27.92 38.74
CA ASN A 379 9.11 28.03 38.58
C ASN A 379 8.80 28.68 37.22
N TRP A 380 7.78 28.17 36.51
CA TRP A 380 7.27 28.75 35.26
C TRP A 380 5.80 29.17 35.43
N ASP A 381 5.38 30.22 34.72
CA ASP A 381 4.02 30.74 34.78
C ASP A 381 2.96 29.79 34.18
N ALA A 382 1.71 29.93 34.63
CA ALA A 382 0.58 29.10 34.17
C ALA A 382 0.27 29.25 32.67
N ASP A 383 0.69 30.34 32.04
CA ASP A 383 0.51 30.58 30.61
C ASP A 383 1.71 30.14 29.76
N ALA A 384 2.74 29.51 30.33
CA ALA A 384 3.82 28.89 29.56
C ALA A 384 3.27 27.92 28.50
N LYS A 385 3.89 27.92 27.31
CA LYS A 385 3.43 27.13 26.13
C LYS A 385 4.47 26.13 25.63
N THR A 386 5.74 26.44 25.79
CA THR A 386 6.84 25.60 25.31
C THR A 386 7.96 25.50 26.33
N PHE A 387 8.76 24.42 26.23
CA PHE A 387 9.99 24.22 26.99
C PHE A 387 11.14 23.82 26.07
N GLY A 388 12.37 24.07 26.51
CA GLY A 388 13.60 23.52 25.94
C GLY A 388 14.39 22.77 27.02
N VAL A 389 15.41 21.98 26.65
CA VAL A 389 16.15 21.14 27.60
C VAL A 389 17.57 21.64 27.93
N THR A 390 18.13 22.52 27.10
CA THR A 390 19.50 23.03 27.23
C THR A 390 19.73 23.69 28.59
N GLY A 391 20.61 23.12 29.40
CA GLY A 391 20.90 23.56 30.77
C GLY A 391 19.83 23.23 31.82
N LEU A 392 18.69 22.65 31.44
CA LEU A 392 17.58 22.36 32.36
C LEU A 392 17.76 21.04 33.13
N ALA A 393 18.44 20.04 32.56
CA ALA A 393 18.45 18.67 33.06
C ALA A 393 19.56 18.37 34.08
N HIS A 394 19.22 17.67 35.17
CA HIS A 394 20.20 17.11 36.09
C HIS A 394 20.78 15.80 35.53
N PHE A 395 22.10 15.75 35.34
CA PHE A 395 22.81 14.53 34.95
C PHE A 395 23.44 13.86 36.18
N PRO A 396 22.99 12.65 36.57
CA PRO A 396 23.67 11.87 37.60
C PRO A 396 25.13 11.57 37.24
N GLU A 397 25.98 11.39 38.24
CA GLU A 397 27.40 11.05 38.04
C GLU A 397 27.54 9.75 37.24
N GLY A 398 28.29 9.78 36.13
CA GLY A 398 28.44 8.66 35.19
C GLY A 398 27.23 8.40 34.27
N SER A 399 26.23 9.29 34.23
CA SER A 399 25.07 9.17 33.33
C SER A 399 25.14 10.12 32.14
N ASN A 400 24.85 9.58 30.94
CA ASN A 400 24.57 10.37 29.73
C ASN A 400 23.07 10.65 29.53
N VAL A 401 22.21 10.19 30.45
CA VAL A 401 20.80 10.58 30.54
C VAL A 401 20.62 11.57 31.69
N GLY A 402 20.12 12.76 31.36
CA GLY A 402 19.72 13.79 32.30
C GLY A 402 18.21 13.80 32.51
N TYR A 403 17.77 14.27 33.68
CA TYR A 403 16.38 14.21 34.11
C TYR A 403 15.83 15.60 34.47
N VAL A 404 14.57 15.83 34.12
CA VAL A 404 13.75 16.97 34.59
C VAL A 404 12.39 16.45 35.02
N THR A 405 11.92 16.84 36.21
CA THR A 405 10.53 16.66 36.65
C THR A 405 9.82 18.01 36.64
N ILE A 406 8.58 18.04 36.15
CA ILE A 406 7.76 19.25 36.04
C ILE A 406 6.40 18.95 36.68
N THR A 407 6.08 19.60 37.79
CA THR A 407 4.84 19.40 38.54
C THR A 407 3.96 20.65 38.42
N PRO A 408 2.70 20.53 37.97
CA PRO A 408 1.78 21.66 37.98
C PRO A 408 1.38 22.01 39.42
N GLU A 409 1.47 23.29 39.76
CA GLU A 409 1.06 23.84 41.05
C GLU A 409 -0.40 24.31 41.00
N PHE A 410 -1.11 24.10 42.10
CA PHE A 410 -2.53 24.47 42.24
C PHE A 410 -2.78 25.16 43.57
N GLU A 411 -3.45 26.31 43.49
CA GLU A 411 -4.01 27.04 44.62
C GLU A 411 -5.42 26.52 44.89
N LYS A 412 -5.82 26.37 46.16
CA LYS A 412 -7.21 26.08 46.51
C LYS A 412 -8.02 27.37 46.38
N VAL A 413 -9.07 27.35 45.58
CA VAL A 413 -10.04 28.45 45.51
C VAL A 413 -10.88 28.38 46.78
N GLU A 414 -10.91 29.48 47.54
CA GLU A 414 -11.88 29.61 48.62
C GLU A 414 -13.28 29.76 48.02
N GLU A 415 -14.13 28.76 48.22
CA GLU A 415 -15.54 28.84 47.85
C GLU A 415 -16.20 29.95 48.67
N THR A 416 -16.55 31.06 48.02
CA THR A 416 -17.54 32.00 48.57
C THR A 416 -18.85 31.23 48.71
N PRO A 417 -19.35 30.98 49.93
CA PRO A 417 -20.52 30.14 50.11
C PRO A 417 -21.73 30.78 49.41
N ALA A 418 -22.56 29.96 48.78
CA ALA A 418 -23.82 30.41 48.21
C ALA A 418 -24.63 31.13 49.30
N VAL A 419 -25.02 32.38 49.02
CA VAL A 419 -25.59 33.24 50.07
C VAL A 419 -26.92 32.66 50.52
N ALA A 420 -27.00 32.32 51.81
CA ALA A 420 -28.20 31.75 52.41
C ALA A 420 -29.33 32.79 52.42
N VAL A 421 -30.35 32.60 51.59
CA VAL A 421 -31.47 33.54 51.49
C VAL A 421 -32.40 33.33 52.68
N ALA A 422 -32.65 34.40 53.43
CA ALA A 422 -33.53 34.40 54.59
C ALA A 422 -34.63 35.46 54.44
N ASN A 423 -35.88 35.09 54.75
CA ASN A 423 -37.04 35.99 54.66
C ASN A 423 -37.83 35.97 55.98
N ALA A 424 -38.63 37.00 56.25
CA ALA A 424 -39.55 37.02 57.39
C ALA A 424 -40.89 37.68 57.05
N THR A 425 -42.01 37.06 57.45
CA THR A 425 -43.34 37.68 57.37
C THR A 425 -43.84 38.00 58.78
N VAL A 426 -44.15 39.26 59.04
CA VAL A 426 -44.75 39.73 60.31
C VAL A 426 -46.27 39.64 60.20
N VAL A 427 -46.94 38.98 61.15
CA VAL A 427 -48.39 38.66 61.05
C VAL A 427 -49.17 39.00 62.32
N ILE A 428 -50.45 39.35 62.17
CA ILE A 428 -51.39 39.63 63.27
C ILE A 428 -52.80 39.12 62.95
N ASP A 429 -53.52 38.62 63.96
CA ASP A 429 -54.95 38.32 63.82
C ASP A 429 -55.77 39.62 63.89
N SER A 430 -56.47 39.93 62.80
CA SER A 430 -57.31 41.14 62.67
C SER A 430 -58.51 41.19 63.63
N ASN A 431 -58.89 40.06 64.23
CA ASN A 431 -59.90 40.02 65.30
C ASN A 431 -59.32 40.51 66.64
N GLU A 432 -58.02 40.38 66.85
CA GLU A 432 -57.34 40.72 68.12
C GLU A 432 -56.65 42.09 68.06
N GLY A 433 -56.13 42.52 66.90
CA GLY A 433 -55.52 43.85 66.73
C GLY A 433 -55.14 44.20 65.29
N SER A 434 -54.43 45.31 65.11
CA SER A 434 -53.90 45.79 63.83
C SER A 434 -52.48 46.35 63.96
N PHE A 435 -51.81 46.54 62.82
CA PHE A 435 -50.52 47.24 62.74
C PHE A 435 -50.74 48.74 62.49
N GLU A 436 -50.23 49.59 63.37
CA GLU A 436 -50.41 51.06 63.29
C GLU A 436 -49.84 51.62 61.97
N GLY A 437 -50.68 52.28 61.18
CA GLY A 437 -50.27 52.87 59.89
C GLY A 437 -50.26 51.89 58.71
N TYR A 438 -50.56 50.62 58.92
CA TYR A 438 -50.71 49.58 57.89
C TYR A 438 -52.17 49.12 57.78
N GLU A 439 -53.10 50.06 57.81
CA GLU A 439 -54.55 49.82 57.89
C GLU A 439 -55.06 48.76 56.91
N GLY A 440 -55.80 47.77 57.42
CA GLY A 440 -56.33 46.64 56.63
C GLY A 440 -55.30 45.57 56.25
N THR A 441 -54.04 45.66 56.69
CA THR A 441 -52.98 44.69 56.40
C THR A 441 -52.70 43.80 57.62
N THR A 442 -52.82 42.48 57.45
CA THR A 442 -52.50 41.48 58.49
C THR A 442 -51.13 40.83 58.34
N GLU A 443 -50.45 41.02 57.21
CA GLU A 443 -49.15 40.39 56.90
C GLU A 443 -48.19 41.39 56.26
N LEU A 444 -46.93 41.45 56.73
CA LEU A 444 -45.86 42.30 56.20
C LEU A 444 -44.64 41.42 55.84
N HIS A 445 -44.43 41.19 54.54
CA HIS A 445 -43.32 40.38 54.03
C HIS A 445 -42.02 41.19 53.95
N ASN A 446 -40.92 40.61 54.40
CA ASN A 446 -39.57 41.16 54.36
C ASN A 446 -38.64 40.10 53.74
N GLU A 447 -38.29 40.29 52.46
CA GLU A 447 -37.41 39.38 51.73
C GLU A 447 -35.94 39.78 51.84
N ASN A 448 -35.04 38.83 51.55
CA ASN A 448 -33.61 39.06 51.37
C ASN A 448 -32.89 39.66 52.60
N LEU A 449 -33.22 39.18 53.80
CA LEU A 449 -32.66 39.65 55.07
C LEU A 449 -31.13 39.52 55.14
N GLN A 450 -30.50 38.65 54.35
CA GLN A 450 -29.04 38.56 54.22
C GLN A 450 -28.38 39.91 53.88
N ASP A 451 -29.04 40.76 53.09
CA ASP A 451 -28.55 42.09 52.70
C ASP A 451 -28.54 43.05 53.91
N SER A 452 -29.48 42.83 54.84
CA SER A 452 -29.53 43.45 56.17
C SER A 452 -28.78 42.65 57.24
N LYS A 453 -27.84 41.77 56.85
CA LYS A 453 -27.05 40.89 57.74
C LYS A 453 -27.90 39.98 58.63
N TYR A 454 -29.00 39.47 58.10
CA TYR A 454 -30.01 38.64 58.77
C TYR A 454 -30.79 39.38 59.88
N ASN A 455 -30.91 40.71 59.79
CA ASN A 455 -31.71 41.51 60.73
C ASN A 455 -32.98 42.06 60.07
N LEU A 456 -34.14 41.80 60.69
CA LEU A 456 -35.35 42.57 60.49
C LEU A 456 -35.28 43.81 61.39
N GLY A 457 -34.83 44.94 60.83
CA GLY A 457 -34.54 46.17 61.57
C GLY A 457 -35.75 46.97 62.07
N PHE A 458 -36.98 46.47 61.86
CA PHE A 458 -38.23 47.14 62.23
C PHE A 458 -39.32 46.11 62.55
N LEU A 459 -40.06 46.34 63.63
CA LEU A 459 -41.33 45.71 63.94
C LEU A 459 -42.40 46.82 64.08
N PRO A 460 -43.61 46.65 63.51
CA PRO A 460 -44.64 47.68 63.56
C PRO A 460 -45.24 47.81 64.96
N THR A 461 -45.74 49.00 65.33
CA THR A 461 -46.55 49.15 66.54
C THR A 461 -47.83 48.33 66.41
N VAL A 462 -48.17 47.54 67.43
CA VAL A 462 -49.42 46.77 67.48
C VAL A 462 -50.48 47.54 68.26
N VAL A 463 -51.62 47.78 67.63
CA VAL A 463 -52.82 48.33 68.27
C VAL A 463 -53.74 47.16 68.61
N ALA A 464 -53.97 46.92 69.90
CA ALA A 464 -54.91 45.88 70.35
C ALA A 464 -56.36 46.37 70.19
N ASN A 465 -57.25 45.48 69.74
CA ASN A 465 -58.69 45.71 69.71
C ASN A 465 -59.27 45.73 71.15
N GLU A 466 -60.48 46.28 71.31
CA GLU A 466 -61.12 46.39 72.62
C GLU A 466 -61.24 45.01 73.30
N GLY A 467 -60.70 44.93 74.52
CA GLY A 467 -60.67 43.69 75.30
C GLY A 467 -59.42 42.82 75.11
N TYR A 468 -58.43 43.22 74.30
CA TYR A 468 -57.12 42.56 74.21
C TYR A 468 -55.98 43.44 74.76
N THR A 469 -54.84 42.83 75.04
CA THR A 469 -53.56 43.48 75.33
C THR A 469 -52.45 42.77 74.57
N PHE A 470 -51.67 43.52 73.79
CA PHE A 470 -50.46 43.03 73.13
C PHE A 470 -49.38 42.67 74.16
N LYS A 471 -48.78 41.47 74.04
CA LYS A 471 -47.77 40.95 74.97
C LYS A 471 -46.36 40.86 74.36
N GLY A 472 -46.26 40.77 73.04
CA GLY A 472 -44.98 40.67 72.34
C GLY A 472 -45.07 39.83 71.07
N TRP A 473 -43.93 39.30 70.62
CA TRP A 473 -43.80 38.59 69.36
C TRP A 473 -43.37 37.14 69.58
N LYS A 474 -44.05 36.22 68.89
CA LYS A 474 -43.62 34.82 68.75
C LYS A 474 -43.01 34.64 67.36
N VAL A 475 -41.84 34.03 67.28
CA VAL A 475 -41.12 33.80 66.02
C VAL A 475 -40.98 32.31 65.75
N THR A 476 -41.40 31.85 64.58
CA THR A 476 -41.20 30.47 64.12
C THR A 476 -40.38 30.39 62.84
N ASN A 477 -39.65 29.29 62.65
CA ASN A 477 -39.05 28.93 61.37
C ASN A 477 -40.06 28.29 60.41
N LYS A 478 -39.63 27.97 59.18
CA LYS A 478 -40.46 27.33 58.14
C LYS A 478 -40.98 25.94 58.50
N ALA A 479 -40.36 25.27 59.48
CA ALA A 479 -40.82 24.00 60.03
C ALA A 479 -41.90 24.17 61.13
N GLY A 480 -42.22 25.41 61.53
CA GLY A 480 -43.17 25.72 62.60
C GLY A 480 -42.59 25.62 64.01
N GLU A 481 -41.27 25.42 64.14
CA GLU A 481 -40.57 25.43 65.43
C GLU A 481 -40.38 26.86 65.92
N GLU A 482 -40.65 27.08 67.22
CA GLU A 482 -40.58 28.37 67.88
C GLU A 482 -39.13 28.69 68.26
N ILE A 483 -38.56 29.73 67.62
CA ILE A 483 -37.14 30.10 67.77
C ILE A 483 -36.92 31.30 68.70
N TYR A 484 -37.91 32.21 68.82
CA TYR A 484 -37.88 33.32 69.78
C TYR A 484 -39.27 33.63 70.33
N ASN A 485 -39.32 34.02 71.60
CA ASN A 485 -40.39 34.86 72.15
C ASN A 485 -39.76 36.17 72.59
N LEU A 486 -40.34 37.29 72.17
CA LEU A 486 -39.87 38.66 72.42
C LEU A 486 -40.99 39.42 73.12
N ASP A 487 -40.67 40.35 74.02
CA ASP A 487 -41.69 41.16 74.70
C ASP A 487 -42.20 42.33 73.83
N ALA A 488 -43.26 43.00 74.29
CA ALA A 488 -43.94 44.08 73.59
C ALA A 488 -43.06 45.32 73.28
N ASN A 489 -41.86 45.45 73.87
CA ASN A 489 -40.93 46.55 73.59
C ASN A 489 -39.92 46.22 72.47
N ALA A 490 -39.95 45.00 71.92
CA ALA A 490 -39.04 44.61 70.84
C ALA A 490 -39.36 45.35 69.54
N THR A 491 -38.33 46.00 68.97
CA THR A 491 -38.43 46.84 67.75
C THR A 491 -37.67 46.27 66.55
N SER A 492 -36.90 45.20 66.73
CA SER A 492 -36.13 44.51 65.67
C SER A 492 -35.81 43.07 66.05
N ILE A 493 -35.47 42.23 65.07
CA ILE A 493 -35.11 40.81 65.26
C ILE A 493 -33.83 40.50 64.49
N ALA A 494 -32.89 39.82 65.14
CA ALA A 494 -31.73 39.22 64.50
C ALA A 494 -31.96 37.71 64.34
N PHE A 495 -31.94 37.23 63.10
CA PHE A 495 -32.13 35.82 62.75
C PHE A 495 -30.79 35.05 62.69
N PRO A 496 -30.81 33.71 62.74
CA PRO A 496 -29.60 32.88 62.60
C PRO A 496 -28.77 33.22 61.35
N TYR A 497 -27.56 33.75 61.56
CA TYR A 497 -26.70 34.21 60.48
C TYR A 497 -26.25 33.06 59.57
N GLY A 498 -26.47 33.20 58.26
CA GLY A 498 -26.05 32.21 57.27
C GLY A 498 -26.97 30.99 57.15
N VAL A 499 -28.16 31.03 57.74
CA VAL A 499 -29.21 30.01 57.58
C VAL A 499 -30.22 30.46 56.53
N ALA A 500 -30.60 29.56 55.62
CA ALA A 500 -31.61 29.84 54.59
C ALA A 500 -32.97 29.31 55.05
N ASP A 501 -33.93 30.19 55.28
CA ASP A 501 -35.20 29.89 55.96
C ASP A 501 -36.27 30.97 55.68
N ASP A 502 -37.53 30.64 55.91
CA ASP A 502 -38.65 31.59 55.85
C ASP A 502 -39.30 31.68 57.24
N TYR A 503 -39.10 32.80 57.93
CA TYR A 503 -39.58 33.00 59.29
C TYR A 503 -40.98 33.64 59.33
N THR A 504 -41.76 33.30 60.36
CA THR A 504 -43.03 33.97 60.68
C THR A 504 -42.91 34.65 62.04
N VAL A 505 -43.29 35.93 62.12
CA VAL A 505 -43.21 36.78 63.31
C VAL A 505 -44.63 37.18 63.71
N THR A 506 -45.25 36.41 64.58
CA THR A 506 -46.65 36.58 65.00
C THR A 506 -46.76 37.54 66.18
N ALA A 507 -47.59 38.57 66.06
CA ALA A 507 -48.01 39.39 67.19
C ALA A 507 -48.85 38.55 68.17
N VAL A 508 -48.46 38.50 69.43
CA VAL A 508 -49.17 37.77 70.49
C VAL A 508 -49.99 38.76 71.29
N LEU A 509 -51.31 38.58 71.27
CA LEU A 509 -52.27 39.32 72.07
C LEU A 509 -52.96 38.37 73.04
N GLU A 510 -53.28 38.86 74.23
CA GLU A 510 -54.06 38.11 75.21
C GLU A 510 -55.34 38.87 75.52
N LYS A 511 -56.45 38.13 75.67
CA LYS A 511 -57.73 38.71 76.07
C LYS A 511 -57.69 39.13 77.54
N ASN A 512 -58.10 40.35 77.81
CA ASN A 512 -58.14 40.92 79.16
C ASN A 512 -59.24 40.24 79.99
N GLU A 513 -58.87 39.74 81.17
CA GLU A 513 -59.84 39.22 82.13
C GLU A 513 -60.73 40.36 82.66
N THR A 514 -62.04 40.14 82.70
CA THR A 514 -62.97 41.05 83.37
C THR A 514 -62.70 41.03 84.88
N PRO A 515 -62.50 42.18 85.55
CA PRO A 515 -62.04 42.22 86.93
C PRO A 515 -63.05 41.58 87.89
N VAL A 516 -62.55 40.72 88.77
CA VAL A 516 -63.33 40.06 89.83
C VAL A 516 -63.37 40.95 91.08
N ASP A 517 -64.56 41.08 91.67
CA ASP A 517 -64.86 41.96 92.81
C ASP A 517 -64.14 41.48 94.09
N PRO A 518 -63.35 42.32 94.80
CA PRO A 518 -62.39 41.86 95.80
C PRO A 518 -62.96 41.82 97.24
N ASP A 519 -63.81 40.84 97.56
CA ASP A 519 -64.29 40.65 98.95
C ASP A 519 -64.48 39.16 99.36
N GLN A 520 -63.39 38.49 99.73
CA GLN A 520 -63.38 37.45 100.78
C GLN A 520 -61.94 37.16 101.28
N PRO A 521 -61.73 36.67 102.52
CA PRO A 521 -60.44 36.76 103.22
C PRO A 521 -59.47 35.58 103.00
N SER A 522 -58.18 35.86 103.23
CA SER A 522 -57.07 34.90 103.18
C SER A 522 -57.02 33.97 104.40
N VAL A 523 -56.54 32.73 104.19
CA VAL A 523 -56.08 31.81 105.24
C VAL A 523 -54.73 31.15 104.87
N ASP A 524 -53.70 31.53 105.61
CA ASP A 524 -52.41 30.86 105.82
C ASP A 524 -52.58 29.79 106.95
N PRO A 525 -51.67 28.82 107.23
CA PRO A 525 -50.44 28.36 106.55
C PRO A 525 -50.41 26.82 106.25
N SER A 526 -49.33 26.32 105.61
CA SER A 526 -48.47 25.18 106.11
C SER A 526 -47.84 24.24 105.06
N LYS A 527 -46.50 24.27 104.98
CA LYS A 527 -45.49 23.16 104.98
C LYS A 527 -46.00 21.69 105.16
N PRO A 528 -45.29 20.63 104.67
CA PRO A 528 -44.58 20.36 103.40
C PRO A 528 -45.06 19.02 102.75
N SER A 529 -44.36 18.47 101.73
CA SER A 529 -43.87 17.04 101.68
C SER A 529 -43.25 16.60 100.33
N THR A 530 -42.47 15.52 100.39
CA THR A 530 -41.97 14.63 99.30
C THR A 530 -42.00 13.19 99.84
N PRO A 531 -41.89 12.11 99.02
CA PRO A 531 -42.05 11.94 97.57
C PRO A 531 -43.05 10.75 97.26
N GLU A 532 -42.74 9.90 96.26
CA GLU A 532 -43.45 8.65 95.86
C GLU A 532 -44.79 8.86 95.11
N GLU A 533 -45.35 7.92 94.31
CA GLU A 533 -45.11 6.47 94.12
C GLU A 533 -45.33 6.03 92.63
N LYS A 534 -45.28 4.72 92.30
CA LYS A 534 -45.45 4.16 90.94
C LYS A 534 -46.23 2.83 90.89
N PRO A 535 -47.42 2.80 90.23
CA PRO A 535 -47.83 1.68 89.34
C PRO A 535 -48.60 2.15 88.07
N GLY A 536 -48.95 1.34 87.05
CA GLY A 536 -48.50 -0.02 86.71
C GLY A 536 -49.58 -0.93 86.08
N THR A 537 -49.44 -1.32 84.78
CA THR A 537 -50.20 -2.39 84.04
C THR A 537 -51.73 -2.21 83.90
N SER A 538 -52.53 -2.81 82.97
CA SER A 538 -52.39 -3.70 81.77
C SER A 538 -53.79 -3.91 81.11
N ILE A 539 -54.09 -4.43 79.89
CA ILE A 539 -53.46 -4.73 78.57
C ILE A 539 -54.62 -5.15 77.60
N GLU A 540 -54.65 -4.72 76.31
CA GLU A 540 -55.33 -5.37 75.16
C GLU A 540 -54.83 -4.70 73.83
N GLU A 541 -54.20 -5.39 72.85
CA GLU A 541 -54.76 -6.16 71.69
C GLU A 541 -55.10 -5.30 70.42
N ASN A 542 -54.86 -5.69 69.15
CA ASN A 542 -54.32 -6.92 68.53
C ASN A 542 -53.73 -6.70 67.09
N LYS A 543 -53.12 -7.74 66.47
CA LYS A 543 -52.66 -7.96 65.05
C LYS A 543 -51.32 -7.30 64.63
N LYS A 544 -50.30 -8.05 64.12
CA LYS A 544 -50.12 -8.85 62.87
C LYS A 544 -49.85 -7.97 61.62
N ASP A 545 -48.91 -8.22 60.69
CA ASP A 545 -47.94 -9.31 60.40
C ASP A 545 -46.76 -8.77 59.52
N ASP A 546 -45.62 -9.44 59.24
CA ASP A 546 -44.75 -10.39 59.98
C ASP A 546 -43.46 -10.76 59.17
N LYS A 547 -42.24 -10.45 59.67
CA LYS A 547 -40.91 -11.09 59.37
C LYS A 547 -40.34 -11.03 57.91
N THR A 548 -39.08 -11.37 57.57
CA THR A 548 -37.74 -11.59 58.23
C THR A 548 -36.64 -11.41 57.16
N SER A 549 -35.50 -10.74 57.39
CA SER A 549 -34.23 -11.20 58.05
C SER A 549 -33.33 -12.18 57.26
N THR A 550 -32.04 -11.87 57.26
CA THR A 550 -30.89 -12.57 56.62
C THR A 550 -30.36 -13.76 57.43
N THR A 551 -29.88 -14.86 56.81
CA THR A 551 -28.61 -15.57 57.19
C THR A 551 -28.18 -16.71 56.23
N VAL A 552 -26.92 -16.65 55.78
CA VAL A 552 -25.88 -17.71 55.60
C VAL A 552 -26.24 -19.22 55.72
N ALA A 553 -25.87 -20.06 54.71
CA ALA A 553 -25.00 -21.26 54.86
C ALA A 553 -24.80 -22.17 53.59
N LYS A 554 -23.54 -22.34 53.19
CA LYS A 554 -22.77 -23.52 52.66
C LYS A 554 -23.33 -24.65 51.74
N ASP A 555 -22.41 -25.06 50.83
CA ASP A 555 -22.17 -26.37 50.16
C ASP A 555 -23.27 -26.93 49.21
N ASP A 556 -23.03 -27.78 48.19
CA ASP A 556 -21.87 -28.64 47.78
C ASP A 556 -21.80 -28.79 46.22
N LYS A 557 -20.67 -29.34 45.68
CA LYS A 557 -20.46 -30.09 44.40
C LYS A 557 -21.35 -29.82 43.14
N LYS A 558 -20.84 -29.82 41.88
CA LYS A 558 -19.75 -30.63 41.28
C LYS A 558 -19.41 -30.20 39.81
N THR A 559 -18.15 -30.36 39.39
CA THR A 559 -17.66 -30.61 38.00
C THR A 559 -18.25 -29.88 36.78
N ASN A 560 -17.37 -29.23 36.00
CA ASN A 560 -16.85 -29.90 34.79
C ASN A 560 -15.45 -29.40 34.35
N LYS A 561 -14.76 -30.21 33.54
CA LYS A 561 -13.35 -30.02 33.13
C LYS A 561 -13.22 -29.79 31.61
N LYS A 562 -12.47 -28.77 31.19
CA LYS A 562 -11.61 -28.87 30.00
C LYS A 562 -10.39 -27.94 30.06
N GLU A 563 -9.48 -28.12 29.11
CA GLU A 563 -8.03 -27.94 29.26
C GLU A 563 -7.42 -27.75 27.86
N SER A 564 -6.25 -27.10 27.77
CA SER A 564 -5.51 -26.75 26.52
C SER A 564 -6.06 -25.51 25.76
N ALA A 565 -5.25 -24.75 25.01
CA ALA A 565 -3.84 -24.95 24.64
C ALA A 565 -3.04 -23.63 24.60
N LYS A 566 -1.71 -23.73 24.71
CA LYS A 566 -0.75 -22.61 24.55
C LYS A 566 0.38 -23.01 23.59
N LYS A 567 0.44 -22.37 22.42
CA LYS A 567 1.61 -22.25 21.52
C LYS A 567 1.47 -20.89 20.82
N ALA A 568 2.41 -19.97 21.02
CA ALA A 568 3.74 -19.90 20.38
C ALA A 568 3.63 -19.23 19.00
N ASN A 569 4.19 -18.03 18.91
CA ASN A 569 4.25 -17.22 17.69
C ASN A 569 5.74 -16.90 17.45
N GLU A 570 6.32 -17.49 16.41
CA GLU A 570 7.66 -17.12 15.93
C GLU A 570 7.50 -15.99 14.92
N GLN A 571 8.21 -14.87 15.11
CA GLN A 571 8.14 -13.73 14.23
C GLN A 571 9.51 -13.48 13.62
N LYS A 572 9.62 -13.72 12.30
CA LYS A 572 10.75 -13.22 11.51
C LYS A 572 10.63 -11.71 11.33
N ILE A 573 11.75 -11.01 11.50
CA ILE A 573 12.43 -10.22 10.47
C ILE A 573 13.92 -10.19 10.86
#